data_AF-A0AAV5DJC9-F1
#
_entry.id   AF-A0AAV5DJC9-F1
#
_cell.length_a   1.000
_cell.length_b   1.000
_cell.length_c   1.000
_cell.angle_alpha   90.00
_cell.angle_beta   90.00
_cell.angle_gamma   90.00
#
_symmetry.space_group_name_H-M   'P 1'
#
loop_
_entity.id
_entity.type
_entity.pdbx_description
1 polymer ?
#
loop_
_entity_poly.entity_id
_entity_poly.type
_entity_poly.pdbx_seq_one_letter_code
_entity_poly.pdbx_strand_id
1 'polypeptide(L)'
;MPAKSHGTRWCSERSCSVGLREGEYDSRVVPQFVEVARRYAGDVLVEARAYADHTGRASLEVEDVRLAIRAKAALSPAPPRREVAPMNFP
;
A
#
# COMPACT_ATOMS: atom_id res chain seq x y z
N MET A 1 0.80 -28.30 20.97
CA MET A 1 1.41 -27.79 19.72
C MET A 1 0.48 -26.74 19.13
N PRO A 2 0.67 -25.42 19.33
CA PRO A 2 -0.27 -24.44 18.80
C PRO A 2 0.08 -24.13 17.34
N ALA A 3 -0.92 -24.29 16.46
CA ALA A 3 -0.82 -23.99 15.04
C ALA A 3 -0.62 -22.48 14.82
N LYS A 4 0.56 -22.08 14.33
CA LYS A 4 0.83 -20.68 13.94
C LYS A 4 -0.04 -20.33 12.73
N SER A 5 -0.93 -19.35 12.94
CA SER A 5 -1.86 -18.81 11.96
C SER A 5 -1.13 -18.23 10.74
N HIS A 6 -1.63 -18.53 9.53
CA HIS A 6 -1.01 -18.20 8.24
C HIS A 6 -0.52 -16.76 8.08
N GLY A 7 -1.15 -15.78 8.74
CA GLY A 7 -0.73 -14.37 8.70
C GLY A 7 0.65 -14.09 9.32
N THR A 8 1.08 -14.90 10.30
CA THR A 8 2.40 -14.72 10.94
C THR A 8 3.56 -15.18 10.05
N ARG A 9 3.31 -16.19 9.19
CA ARG A 9 4.33 -16.76 8.31
C ARG A 9 4.74 -15.78 7.21
N TRP A 10 3.77 -15.09 6.62
CA TRP A 10 4.03 -14.13 5.54
C TRP A 10 4.82 -12.90 6.01
N CYS A 11 4.61 -12.44 7.24
CA CYS A 11 5.40 -11.34 7.81
C CYS A 11 6.85 -11.75 8.09
N SER A 12 7.11 -12.98 8.57
CA SER A 12 8.48 -13.50 8.72
C SER A 12 9.21 -13.56 7.37
N GLU A 13 8.52 -14.01 6.32
CA GLU A 13 9.07 -14.12 4.97
C GLU A 13 9.36 -12.74 4.34
N ARG A 14 8.50 -11.75 4.58
CA ARG A 14 8.76 -10.36 4.15
C ARG A 14 9.83 -9.65 4.97
N SER A 15 9.97 -9.90 6.26
CA SER A 15 11.03 -9.31 7.09
C SER A 15 12.42 -9.69 6.57
N CYS A 16 12.60 -10.93 6.08
CA CYS A 16 13.81 -11.33 5.36
C CYS A 16 14.08 -10.49 4.11
N SER A 17 13.05 -10.06 3.37
CA SER A 17 13.21 -9.18 2.19
C SER A 17 13.66 -7.76 2.54
N VAL A 18 13.44 -7.30 3.78
CA VAL A 18 13.94 -6.01 4.28
C VAL A 18 15.18 -6.17 5.17
N GLY A 19 15.74 -7.38 5.25
CA GLY A 19 16.95 -7.70 6.00
C GLY A 19 16.78 -7.75 7.52
N LEU A 20 15.55 -7.71 8.05
CA LEU A 20 15.28 -7.71 9.48
C LEU A 20 15.06 -9.14 9.99
N ARG A 21 15.86 -9.57 10.97
CA ARG A 21 15.78 -10.92 11.56
C ARG A 21 14.69 -10.99 12.64
N GLU A 22 14.16 -12.19 12.86
CA GLU A 22 13.20 -12.47 13.94
C GLU A 22 13.82 -12.06 15.29
N GLY A 23 13.32 -10.97 15.90
CA GLY A 23 13.85 -10.39 17.15
C GLY A 23 14.38 -8.96 17.04
N GLU A 24 14.61 -8.42 15.83
CA GLU A 24 15.05 -7.02 15.62
C GLU A 24 13.89 -6.01 15.60
N TYR A 25 12.65 -6.47 15.71
CA TYR A 25 11.45 -5.65 15.73
C TYR A 25 10.54 -6.04 16.90
N ASP A 26 9.89 -5.05 17.50
CA ASP A 26 8.92 -5.29 18.58
C ASP A 26 7.77 -6.16 18.07
N SER A 27 7.43 -7.19 18.84
CA SER A 27 6.39 -8.17 18.51
C SER A 27 5.01 -7.56 18.16
N ARG A 28 4.75 -6.32 18.59
CA ARG A 28 3.51 -5.57 18.32
C ARG A 28 3.50 -4.89 16.95
N VAL A 29 4.67 -4.65 16.36
CA VAL A 29 4.79 -3.95 15.06
C VAL A 29 4.16 -4.77 13.95
N VAL A 30 4.35 -6.09 13.95
CA VAL A 30 3.79 -6.97 12.91
C VAL A 30 2.25 -6.94 12.91
N PRO A 31 1.55 -7.17 14.03
CA PRO A 31 0.10 -7.01 14.11
C PRO A 31 -0.40 -5.63 13.67
N GLN A 32 0.24 -4.55 14.15
CA GLN A 32 -0.14 -3.17 13.80
C GLN A 32 0.05 -2.89 12.31
N PHE A 33 1.17 -3.35 11.74
CA PHE A 33 1.43 -3.20 10.31
C PHE A 33 0.38 -3.92 9.46
N VAL A 34 0.00 -5.14 9.85
CA VAL A 34 -1.06 -5.89 9.15
C VAL A 34 -2.41 -5.19 9.27
N GLU A 35 -2.73 -4.62 10.43
CA GLU A 35 -3.96 -3.85 10.63
C GLU A 35 -4.01 -2.62 9.72
N VAL A 36 -2.93 -1.83 9.68
CA VAL A 36 -2.81 -0.66 8.81
C VAL A 36 -2.91 -1.06 7.34
N ALA A 37 -2.23 -2.12 6.91
CA ALA A 37 -2.28 -2.61 5.54
C ALA A 37 -3.70 -3.04 5.14
N ARG A 38 -4.42 -3.73 6.04
CA ARG A 38 -5.82 -4.13 5.81
C ARG A 38 -6.75 -2.93 5.71
N ARG A 39 -6.60 -1.96 6.62
CA ARG A 39 -7.40 -0.73 6.59
C ARG A 39 -7.16 0.06 5.30
N TYR A 40 -5.89 0.24 4.91
CA TYR A 40 -5.54 0.92 3.67
C TYR A 40 -6.14 0.21 2.44
N ALA A 41 -6.01 -1.12 2.37
CA ALA A 41 -6.59 -1.90 1.27
C ALA A 41 -8.12 -1.78 1.25
N GLY A 42 -8.78 -1.81 2.41
CA GLY A 42 -10.22 -1.61 2.54
C GLY A 42 -10.66 -0.25 1.99
N ASP A 43 -9.98 0.82 2.39
CA ASP A 43 -10.31 2.16 1.92
C ASP A 43 -10.13 2.31 0.40
N VAL A 44 -9.06 1.74 -0.16
CA VAL A 44 -8.82 1.75 -1.63
C VAL A 44 -9.94 1.02 -2.37
N LEU A 45 -10.42 -0.10 -1.84
CA LEU A 45 -11.50 -0.86 -2.45
C LEU A 45 -12.85 -0.12 -2.37
N VAL A 46 -13.10 0.62 -1.30
CA VAL A 46 -14.30 1.46 -1.16
C VAL A 46 -14.29 2.58 -2.21
N GLU A 47 -13.15 3.28 -2.38
CA GLU A 47 -13.01 4.32 -3.41
C GLU A 47 -13.09 3.76 -4.83
N ALA A 48 -12.41 2.63 -5.10
CA ALA A 48 -12.48 1.95 -6.39
C ALA A 48 -13.93 1.54 -6.72
N ARG A 49 -14.70 1.09 -5.73
CA ARG A 49 -16.11 0.77 -5.93
C ARG A 49 -16.92 2.00 -6.31
N ALA A 50 -16.69 3.14 -5.66
CA ALA A 50 -17.36 4.39 -6.00
C ALA A 50 -17.08 4.81 -7.46
N TYR A 51 -15.86 4.58 -7.98
CA TYR A 51 -15.53 4.82 -9.38
C TYR A 51 -16.25 3.86 -10.34
N ALA A 52 -16.33 2.56 -10.01
CA ALA A 52 -17.10 1.60 -10.80
C ALA A 52 -18.59 1.98 -10.85
N ASP A 53 -19.18 2.32 -9.70
CA ASP A 53 -20.58 2.75 -9.60
C ASP A 53 -20.83 4.06 -10.37
N HIS A 54 -19.87 5.00 -10.40
CA HIS A 54 -19.97 6.24 -11.19
C HIS A 54 -20.09 5.98 -12.71
N THR A 55 -19.48 4.90 -13.19
CA THR A 55 -19.59 4.45 -14.58
C THR A 55 -20.79 3.53 -14.84
N GLY A 56 -21.65 3.30 -13.84
CA GLY A 56 -22.79 2.38 -13.91
C GLY A 56 -22.38 0.91 -13.99
N ARG A 57 -21.11 0.58 -13.70
CA ARG A 57 -20.60 -0.79 -13.76
C ARG A 57 -20.76 -1.47 -12.40
N ALA A 58 -21.33 -2.67 -12.40
CA ALA A 58 -21.43 -3.49 -11.20
C ALA A 58 -20.15 -4.28 -10.89
N SER A 59 -19.24 -4.42 -11.86
CA SER A 59 -17.95 -5.08 -11.70
C SER A 59 -16.86 -4.07 -11.38
N LEU A 60 -15.94 -4.44 -10.49
CA LEU A 60 -14.77 -3.66 -10.15
C LEU A 60 -13.61 -4.03 -11.09
N GLU A 61 -12.98 -3.03 -11.68
CA GLU A 61 -11.87 -3.21 -12.62
C GLU A 61 -10.53 -2.73 -12.05
N VAL A 62 -9.43 -3.18 -12.69
CA VAL A 62 -8.06 -2.80 -12.31
C VAL A 62 -7.85 -1.30 -12.41
N GLU A 63 -8.48 -0.62 -13.38
CA GLU A 63 -8.37 0.83 -13.55
C GLU A 63 -9.01 1.60 -12.40
N ASP A 64 -10.10 1.09 -11.82
CA ASP A 64 -10.75 1.73 -10.66
C ASP A 64 -9.84 1.69 -9.43
N VAL A 65 -9.14 0.57 -9.24
CA VAL A 65 -8.14 0.40 -8.16
C VAL A 65 -6.93 1.29 -8.39
N ARG A 66 -6.42 1.36 -9.63
CA ARG A 66 -5.30 2.24 -10.00
C ARG A 66 -5.64 3.70 -9.75
N LEU A 67 -6.86 4.11 -10.09
CA LEU A 67 -7.35 5.47 -9.89
C LEU A 67 -7.43 5.81 -8.39
N ALA A 68 -8.02 4.93 -7.57
CA ALA A 68 -8.11 5.10 -6.12
C ALA A 68 -6.73 5.23 -5.45
N ILE A 69 -5.78 4.37 -5.81
CA ILE A 69 -4.40 4.46 -5.28
C ILE A 69 -3.76 5.80 -5.65
N ARG A 70 -3.93 6.26 -6.91
CA ARG A 70 -3.34 7.52 -7.39
C ARG A 70 -3.94 8.73 -6.68
N ALA A 71 -5.26 8.73 -6.45
CA ALA A 71 -5.94 9.78 -5.71
C ALA A 71 -5.42 9.87 -4.27
N LYS A 72 -5.25 8.74 -3.58
CA LYS A 72 -4.63 8.69 -2.25
C LYS A 72 -3.16 9.12 -2.24
N ALA A 73 -2.39 8.76 -3.26
CA ALA A 73 -0.99 9.18 -3.37
C ALA A 73 -0.85 10.69 -3.62
N ALA A 74 -1.80 11.31 -4.32
CA ALA A 74 -1.83 12.75 -4.57
C ALA A 74 -2.11 13.59 -3.30
N LEU A 75 -2.74 13.00 -2.28
CA LEU A 75 -2.97 13.63 -0.98
C LEU A 75 -1.71 13.64 -0.09
N SER A 76 -0.71 12.81 -0.40
CA SER A 76 0.58 12.84 0.27
C SER A 76 1.55 13.71 -0.54
N PRO A 77 2.10 14.80 0.02
CA PRO A 77 3.03 15.64 -0.71
C PRO A 77 4.33 14.88 -0.96
N ALA A 78 4.46 14.28 -2.15
CA ALA A 78 5.76 13.87 -2.64
C ALA A 78 6.63 15.14 -2.79
N PRO A 79 7.93 15.08 -2.45
CA PRO A 79 8.82 16.21 -2.71
C PRO A 79 8.71 16.57 -4.20
N PRO A 80 8.59 17.86 -4.54
CA PRO A 80 8.41 18.29 -5.92
C PRO A 80 9.49 17.67 -6.79
N ARG A 81 9.09 17.08 -7.92
CA ARG A 81 10.04 16.53 -8.89
C ARG A 81 10.97 17.67 -9.27
N ARG A 82 12.27 17.52 -8.98
CA ARG A 82 13.29 18.46 -9.44
C ARG A 82 13.16 18.52 -10.97
N GLU A 83 12.66 19.64 -11.48
CA GLU A 83 12.83 19.97 -12.88
C GLU A 83 14.33 19.99 -13.12
N VAL A 84 14.82 19.10 -13.99
CA VAL A 84 16.17 19.21 -14.54
C VAL A 84 16.13 20.48 -15.38
N ALA A 85 16.57 21.60 -14.81
CA ALA A 85 16.75 22.83 -15.54
C ALA A 85 17.59 22.50 -16.79
N PRO A 86 17.16 22.87 -18.01
CA PRO A 86 18.03 22.76 -19.16
C PRO A 86 19.25 23.64 -18.87
N MET A 87 20.40 23.00 -18.63
CA MET A 87 21.67 23.69 -18.50
C MET A 87 21.98 24.33 -19.85
N ASN A 88 21.52 25.56 -20.05
CA ASN A 88 21.89 26.39 -21.18
C ASN A 88 23.25 27.00 -20.85
N PHE A 89 24.32 26.41 -21.40
CA PHE A 89 25.65 26.99 -21.36
C PHE A 89 25.81 27.95 -22.56
N PRO A 90 26.33 29.17 -22.37
CA PRO A 90 26.63 30.11 -23.46
C PRO A 90 27.82 29.65 -24.32
#